data_AF-A0AAE0V1A1-F1
#
_entry.id   AF-A0AAE0V1A1-F1
#
_cell.length_a   1.000
_cell.length_b   1.000
_cell.length_c   1.000
_cell.angle_alpha   90.00
_cell.angle_beta   90.00
_cell.angle_gamma   90.00
#
_symmetry.space_group_name_H-M   'P 1'
#
loop_
_entity.id
_entity.type
_entity.pdbx_description
1 polymer ?
#
loop_
_entity_poly.entity_id
_entity_poly.type
_entity_poly.pdbx_seq_one_letter_code
_entity_poly.pdbx_strand_id
1 'polypeptide(L)'
;MKKEQYIKILNNNIRQSAEKLGLGHQWTFQHDNDPKHTAKVVKKWLADKNINVLQWPSQSPDLNPIENLWSELKIRVMARRPSNLKELELIAKDEWAKIPVETCKKLNGVLEDDLAHELHELLLNRAQVLRDDRKSLGGNVLRTLYTSSVQFQGAEVQLQDLTFSTTPPKSSKEFSFYPPFPGQDSGLTWGGKKFEELPIVHIKATYNNTHIQVTDSEGQSMARTSCGTEGFRNIKKSTPIAAQTTGIAAAAKAQAKGVTFVRVLVKGLGPGRLSAIKGLTMGGLEIVSITDNTPVPHNGCRPRKARRM
;
A
#
# COMPACT_ATOMS: atom_id res chain seq x y z
N MET A 1 5.49 11.37 22.27
CA MET A 1 6.49 12.41 22.56
C MET A 1 5.92 13.77 22.19
N LYS A 2 6.02 14.79 23.06
CA LYS A 2 5.50 16.14 22.77
C LYS A 2 6.48 16.94 21.90
N LYS A 3 5.99 17.97 21.20
CA LYS A 3 6.79 18.84 20.32
C LYS A 3 7.95 19.52 21.05
N GLU A 4 7.80 19.88 22.32
CA GLU A 4 8.87 20.52 23.11
C GLU A 4 9.99 19.53 23.45
N GLN A 5 9.63 18.26 23.72
CA GLN A 5 10.60 17.19 23.95
C GLN A 5 11.37 16.87 22.67
N TYR A 6 10.70 16.91 21.51
CA TYR A 6 11.36 16.73 20.21
C TYR A 6 12.44 17.80 19.96
N ILE A 7 12.13 19.09 20.19
CA ILE A 7 13.12 20.17 20.04
C ILE A 7 14.34 19.97 20.95
N LYS A 8 14.13 19.52 22.20
CA LYS A 8 15.25 19.22 23.12
C LYS A 8 16.15 18.12 22.58
N ILE A 9 15.56 17.06 22.01
CA ILE A 9 16.30 15.97 21.40
C ILE A 9 17.07 16.46 20.17
N LEU A 10 16.44 17.27 19.31
CA LEU A 10 17.09 17.83 18.13
C LEU A 10 18.27 18.72 18.51
N ASN A 11 18.10 19.60 19.50
CA ASN A 11 19.13 20.53 19.94
C ASN A 11 20.37 19.79 20.48
N ASN A 12 20.17 18.68 21.17
CA ASN A 12 21.27 17.93 21.78
C ASN A 12 21.97 17.02 20.76
N ASN A 13 21.24 16.44 19.81
CA ASN A 13 21.76 15.35 18.98
C ASN A 13 22.10 15.76 17.54
N ILE A 14 21.40 16.71 16.91
CA ILE A 14 21.56 16.96 15.45
C ILE A 14 23.01 17.30 15.08
N ARG A 15 23.63 18.24 15.80
CA ARG A 15 24.99 18.68 15.49
C ARG A 15 26.02 17.59 15.79
N GLN A 16 25.89 16.93 16.93
CA GLN A 16 26.77 15.83 17.33
C GLN A 16 26.69 14.66 16.33
N SER A 17 25.50 14.37 15.80
CA SER A 17 25.32 13.33 14.78
C SER A 17 25.91 13.74 13.44
N ALA A 18 25.75 15.00 13.02
CA ALA A 18 26.33 15.49 11.76
C ALA A 18 27.86 15.44 11.79
N GLU A 19 28.47 15.86 12.90
CA GLU A 19 29.93 15.80 13.12
C GLU A 19 30.44 14.36 13.15
N LYS A 20 29.74 13.44 13.84
CA LYS A 20 30.10 12.01 13.88
C LYS A 20 30.03 11.32 12.52
N LEU A 21 29.12 11.76 11.66
CA LEU A 21 28.95 11.24 10.29
C LEU A 21 29.89 11.91 9.28
N GLY A 22 30.75 12.84 9.70
CA GLY A 22 31.64 13.58 8.80
C GLY A 22 30.91 14.44 7.77
N LEU A 23 29.60 14.69 7.98
CA LEU A 23 28.80 15.54 7.13
C LEU A 23 29.28 16.98 7.35
N GLY A 24 29.91 17.57 6.33
CA GLY A 24 30.46 18.92 6.39
C GLY A 24 29.40 20.02 6.59
N HIS A 25 29.60 21.20 6.01
CA HIS A 25 28.67 22.32 6.22
C HIS A 25 27.35 22.22 5.45
N GLN A 26 27.20 21.22 4.57
CA GLN A 26 26.03 21.06 3.71
C GLN A 26 25.41 19.68 3.92
N TRP A 27 24.33 19.62 4.70
CA TRP A 27 23.51 18.43 4.87
C TRP A 27 22.04 18.82 4.93
N THR A 28 21.18 17.91 4.47
CA THR A 28 19.74 18.09 4.47
C THR A 28 19.13 17.18 5.52
N PHE A 29 18.38 17.77 6.45
CA PHE A 29 17.73 17.06 7.54
C PHE A 29 16.41 16.44 7.07
N GLN A 30 16.21 15.16 7.37
CA GLN A 30 15.05 14.41 6.95
C GLN A 30 14.29 13.87 8.17
N HIS A 31 12.97 14.07 8.21
CA HIS A 31 12.10 13.57 9.26
C HIS A 31 10.72 13.16 8.71
N ASP A 32 10.06 12.20 9.35
CA ASP A 32 8.83 11.50 8.90
C ASP A 32 7.52 12.33 8.83
N ASN A 33 7.58 13.67 8.81
CA ASN A 33 6.41 14.56 8.83
C ASN A 33 5.32 14.26 9.88
N ASP A 34 5.65 13.56 10.96
CA ASP A 34 4.74 13.34 12.08
C ASP A 34 4.16 14.68 12.60
N PRO A 35 2.90 14.70 13.09
CA PRO A 35 2.30 15.87 13.76
C PRO A 35 3.22 16.65 14.70
N LYS A 36 4.17 15.98 15.39
CA LYS A 36 5.14 16.64 16.27
C LYS A 36 6.22 17.42 15.50
N HIS A 37 6.60 16.98 14.29
CA HIS A 37 7.61 17.62 13.44
C HIS A 37 7.03 18.77 12.60
N THR A 38 5.76 18.65 12.22
CA THR A 38 5.04 19.65 11.43
C THR A 38 4.53 20.84 12.26
N ALA A 39 4.68 20.78 13.58
CA ALA A 39 4.29 21.85 14.49
C ALA A 39 5.05 23.16 14.19
N LYS A 40 4.34 24.30 14.23
CA LYS A 40 4.91 25.63 13.94
C LYS A 40 6.16 25.97 14.75
N VAL A 41 6.19 25.56 16.02
CA VAL A 41 7.32 25.79 16.93
C VAL A 41 8.58 25.06 16.44
N VAL A 42 8.42 23.86 15.91
CA VAL A 42 9.53 23.04 15.39
C VAL A 42 10.04 23.60 14.06
N LYS A 43 9.13 23.96 13.14
CA LYS A 43 9.50 24.60 11.88
C LYS A 43 10.24 25.92 12.10
N LYS A 44 9.78 26.73 13.05
CA LYS A 44 10.45 27.97 13.45
C LYS A 44 11.85 27.71 13.99
N TRP A 45 12.00 26.74 14.90
CA TRP A 45 13.31 26.38 15.45
C TRP A 45 14.30 25.87 14.38
N LEU A 46 13.83 25.07 13.42
CA LEU A 46 14.66 24.58 12.31
C LEU A 46 15.13 25.73 11.40
N ALA A 47 14.24 26.70 11.13
CA ALA A 47 14.59 27.91 10.39
C ALA A 47 15.60 28.80 11.16
N ASP A 48 15.39 29.00 12.47
CA ASP A 48 16.28 29.79 13.33
C ASP A 48 17.70 29.18 13.41
N LYS A 49 17.81 27.85 13.28
CA LYS A 49 19.10 27.13 13.26
C LYS A 49 19.69 26.96 11.87
N ASN A 50 19.05 27.52 10.84
CA ASN A 50 19.43 27.42 9.43
C ASN A 50 19.64 25.97 8.95
N ILE A 51 18.78 25.06 9.42
CA ILE A 51 18.83 23.63 9.05
C ILE A 51 17.95 23.44 7.82
N ASN A 52 18.54 23.01 6.71
CA ASN A 52 17.78 22.70 5.52
C ASN A 52 17.00 21.40 5.73
N VAL A 53 15.68 21.42 5.55
CA VAL A 53 14.81 20.27 5.78
C VAL A 53 14.32 19.75 4.44
N LEU A 54 14.52 18.46 4.17
CA LEU A 54 14.05 17.82 2.95
C LEU A 54 12.52 17.91 2.88
N GLN A 55 12.00 18.54 1.83
CA GLN A 55 10.57 18.57 1.57
C GLN A 55 10.17 17.28 0.87
N TRP A 56 9.41 16.44 1.55
CA TRP A 56 8.90 15.20 1.01
C TRP A 56 7.46 14.91 1.48
N PRO A 57 6.66 14.19 0.69
CA PRO A 57 5.27 13.90 1.05
C PRO A 57 5.22 12.91 2.22
N SER A 58 4.29 13.14 3.15
CA SER A 58 4.10 12.36 4.40
C SER A 58 3.75 10.87 4.19
N GLN A 59 3.61 10.46 2.93
CA GLN A 59 3.33 9.11 2.46
C GLN A 59 4.12 8.96 1.16
N SER A 60 5.39 8.59 1.24
CA SER A 60 6.13 8.06 0.09
C SER A 60 6.06 6.54 0.19
N PRO A 61 5.20 5.86 -0.58
CA PRO A 61 4.95 4.42 -0.43
C PRO A 61 6.17 3.56 -0.83
N ASP A 62 7.17 4.13 -1.49
CA ASP A 62 8.16 3.37 -2.25
C ASP A 62 9.63 3.59 -1.84
N LEU A 63 9.91 4.34 -0.76
CA LEU A 63 11.31 4.69 -0.42
C LEU A 63 11.61 4.73 1.09
N ASN A 64 11.11 3.77 1.87
CA ASN A 64 11.71 3.53 3.18
C ASN A 64 12.38 2.15 3.22
N PRO A 65 13.64 2.04 2.75
CA PRO A 65 14.48 0.85 2.87
C PRO A 65 14.36 0.11 4.19
N ILE A 66 14.24 0.88 5.28
CA ILE A 66 14.20 0.36 6.63
C ILE A 66 12.88 -0.33 6.95
N GLU A 67 11.75 0.12 6.39
CA GLU A 67 10.44 -0.51 6.63
C GLU A 67 10.34 -1.87 5.95
N ASN A 68 10.95 -2.03 4.78
CA ASN A 68 11.07 -3.33 4.11
C ASN A 68 11.96 -4.30 4.90
N LEU A 69 13.04 -3.80 5.51
CA LEU A 69 13.91 -4.61 6.36
C LEU A 69 13.23 -4.95 7.70
N TRP A 70 12.50 -4.00 8.28
CA TRP A 70 11.72 -4.20 9.51
C TRP A 70 10.54 -5.15 9.29
N SER A 71 9.90 -5.13 8.12
CA SER A 71 8.80 -6.06 7.81
C SER A 71 9.32 -7.49 7.71
N GLU A 72 10.44 -7.70 7.02
CA GLU A 72 11.12 -8.99 6.92
C GLU A 72 11.58 -9.50 8.30
N LEU A 73 12.21 -8.64 9.11
CA LEU A 73 12.60 -9.02 10.47
C LEU A 73 11.37 -9.39 11.32
N LYS A 74 10.29 -8.62 11.25
CA LYS A 74 9.05 -8.91 11.99
C LYS A 74 8.48 -10.27 11.58
N ILE A 75 8.51 -10.62 10.30
CA ILE A 75 8.05 -11.92 9.81
C ILE A 75 8.89 -13.04 10.42
N ARG A 76 10.23 -12.93 10.39
CA ARG A 76 11.16 -13.95 10.93
C ARG A 76 11.06 -14.10 12.45
N VAL A 77 10.99 -12.98 13.17
CA VAL A 77 10.83 -12.97 14.62
C VAL A 77 9.49 -13.59 15.03
N MET A 78 8.41 -13.29 14.31
CA MET A 78 7.08 -13.86 14.59
C MET A 78 6.99 -15.35 14.21
N ALA A 79 7.76 -15.81 13.22
CA ALA A 79 7.84 -17.23 12.88
C ALA A 79 8.38 -18.07 14.05
N ARG A 80 9.28 -17.51 14.88
CA ARG A 80 9.80 -18.18 16.09
C ARG A 80 8.90 -18.08 17.32
N ARG A 81 7.77 -17.35 17.26
CA ARG A 81 6.77 -17.21 18.34
C ARG A 81 7.37 -16.98 19.75
N PRO A 82 8.10 -15.87 19.95
CA PRO A 82 8.65 -15.53 21.26
C PRO A 82 7.53 -15.39 22.30
N SER A 83 7.70 -16.02 23.45
CA SER A 83 6.72 -15.98 24.55
C SER A 83 7.04 -14.88 25.56
N ASN A 84 8.34 -14.56 25.72
CA ASN A 84 8.82 -13.59 26.70
C ASN A 84 9.52 -12.39 26.05
N LEU A 85 9.50 -11.21 26.71
CA LEU A 85 10.14 -9.99 26.18
C LEU A 85 11.67 -10.14 26.00
N LYS A 86 12.33 -10.83 26.94
CA LYS A 86 13.78 -11.13 26.84
C LYS A 86 14.10 -12.08 25.69
N GLU A 87 13.19 -13.01 25.44
CA GLU A 87 13.30 -14.00 24.37
C GLU A 87 13.05 -13.35 23.00
N LEU A 88 12.07 -12.45 22.90
CA LEU A 88 11.84 -11.59 21.74
C LEU A 88 13.09 -10.77 21.39
N GLU A 89 13.74 -10.17 22.39
CA GLU A 89 14.94 -9.36 22.19
C GLU A 89 16.12 -10.20 21.67
N LEU A 90 16.32 -11.39 22.24
CA LEU A 90 17.37 -12.32 21.81
C LEU A 90 17.12 -12.83 20.39
N ILE A 91 15.88 -13.21 20.10
CA ILE A 91 15.46 -13.71 18.78
C ILE A 91 15.56 -12.62 17.72
N ALA A 92 15.18 -11.38 18.04
CA ALA A 92 15.32 -10.26 17.11
C ALA A 92 16.78 -10.00 16.75
N LYS A 93 17.71 -10.08 17.73
CA LYS A 93 19.14 -9.91 17.46
C LYS A 93 19.72 -11.05 16.62
N ASP A 94 19.33 -12.29 16.92
CA ASP A 94 19.80 -13.47 16.20
C ASP A 94 19.25 -13.54 14.76
N GLU A 95 17.97 -13.21 14.54
CA GLU A 95 17.38 -13.13 13.21
C GLU A 95 17.92 -11.95 12.40
N TRP A 96 18.19 -10.82 13.04
CA TRP A 96 18.80 -9.67 12.38
C TRP A 96 20.22 -9.97 11.89
N ALA A 97 21.02 -10.69 12.68
CA ALA A 97 22.35 -11.12 12.29
C ALA A 97 22.35 -12.11 11.11
N LYS A 98 21.22 -12.79 10.88
CA LYS A 98 21.04 -13.76 9.77
C LYS A 98 20.54 -13.12 8.48
N ILE A 99 20.25 -11.81 8.44
CA ILE A 99 19.83 -11.13 7.21
C ILE A 99 21.07 -10.82 6.36
N PRO A 100 21.24 -11.45 5.17
CA PRO A 100 22.39 -11.21 4.30
C PRO A 100 22.35 -9.81 3.67
N VAL A 101 23.52 -9.21 3.43
CA VAL A 101 23.70 -7.91 2.76
C VAL A 101 23.04 -7.88 1.37
N GLU A 102 22.98 -9.02 0.68
CA GLU A 102 22.32 -9.15 -0.62
C GLU A 102 20.79 -8.95 -0.56
N THR A 103 20.17 -9.28 0.57
CA THR A 103 18.72 -9.03 0.75
C THR A 103 18.44 -7.53 0.86
N CYS A 104 19.34 -6.76 1.47
CA CYS A 104 19.26 -5.30 1.48
C CYS A 104 19.41 -4.69 0.07
N LYS A 105 20.24 -5.30 -0.79
CA LYS A 105 20.41 -4.88 -2.20
C LYS A 105 19.19 -5.21 -3.06
N LYS A 106 18.57 -6.39 -2.87
CA LYS A 106 17.33 -6.78 -3.60
C LYS A 106 16.11 -5.93 -3.21
N LEU A 107 16.02 -5.48 -1.96
CA LEU A 107 14.87 -4.73 -1.46
C LEU A 107 14.86 -3.24 -1.88
N ASN A 108 16.00 -2.69 -2.31
CA ASN A 108 16.13 -1.29 -2.72
C ASN A 108 16.77 -1.20 -4.10
N GLY A 109 16.02 -1.50 -5.16
CA GLY A 109 16.48 -1.53 -6.55
C GLY A 109 17.07 -0.22 -7.12
N VAL A 110 17.33 0.79 -6.30
CA VAL A 110 18.02 2.04 -6.66
C VAL A 110 18.73 2.54 -5.41
N LEU A 111 20.04 2.35 -5.29
CA LEU A 111 20.97 3.18 -4.48
C LEU A 111 22.40 2.63 -4.63
N GLU A 112 23.35 3.53 -4.94
CA GLU A 112 24.78 3.27 -5.16
C GLU A 112 25.45 2.52 -3.99
N ASP A 113 26.48 1.75 -4.33
CA ASP A 113 27.17 0.78 -3.46
C ASP A 113 27.75 1.38 -2.14
N ASP A 114 27.95 2.70 -2.07
CA ASP A 114 28.58 3.37 -0.92
C ASP A 114 27.65 3.52 0.31
N LEU A 115 26.33 3.64 0.12
CA LEU A 115 25.37 3.87 1.21
C LEU A 115 25.00 2.59 1.99
N ALA A 116 25.23 1.41 1.40
CA ALA A 116 24.90 0.12 1.99
C ALA A 116 25.87 -0.27 3.13
N HIS A 117 27.14 0.12 3.01
CA HIS A 117 28.15 -0.11 4.05
C HIS A 117 27.97 0.82 5.26
N GLU A 118 27.65 2.11 5.03
CA GLU A 118 27.38 3.07 6.11
C GLU A 118 26.12 2.73 6.92
N LEU A 119 25.06 2.24 6.26
CA LEU A 119 23.84 1.80 6.94
C LEU A 119 24.07 0.56 7.83
N HIS A 120 24.93 -0.37 7.41
CA HIS A 120 25.28 -1.55 8.19
C HIS A 120 26.04 -1.18 9.48
N GLU A 121 27.03 -0.28 9.38
CA GLU A 121 27.79 0.27 10.52
C GLU A 121 26.91 1.08 11.48
N LEU A 122 26.02 1.93 10.96
CA LEU A 122 25.09 2.73 11.77
C LEU A 122 24.08 1.87 12.54
N LEU A 123 23.66 0.74 11.96
CA LEU A 123 22.70 -0.17 12.58
C LEU A 123 23.35 -1.07 13.65
N LEU A 124 24.62 -1.46 13.45
CA LEU A 124 25.42 -2.15 14.48
C LEU A 124 25.71 -1.23 15.69
N ASN A 125 26.09 0.02 15.45
CA ASN A 125 26.38 0.98 16.53
C ASN A 125 25.14 1.38 17.35
N ARG A 126 23.93 1.27 16.78
CA ARG A 126 22.67 1.58 17.49
C ARG A 126 22.22 0.45 18.43
N ALA A 127 22.73 -0.77 18.26
CA ALA A 127 22.47 -1.88 19.18
C ALA A 127 23.18 -1.73 20.54
N GLN A 128 24.20 -0.85 20.63
CA GLN A 128 24.89 -0.54 21.89
C GLN A 128 24.06 0.37 22.82
N VAL A 129 23.27 1.31 22.25
CA VAL A 129 22.58 2.39 22.99
C VAL A 129 21.34 1.89 23.76
N LEU A 130 20.81 0.72 23.42
CA LEU A 130 19.68 0.11 24.13
C LEU A 130 20.04 -0.47 25.52
N ARG A 131 21.29 -0.31 25.98
CA ARG A 131 21.71 -0.71 27.34
C ARG A 131 21.46 0.37 28.41
N ASP A 132 21.34 1.65 28.05
CA ASP A 132 21.40 2.74 29.05
C ASP A 132 20.03 3.33 29.47
N ASP A 133 18.95 3.11 28.72
CA ASP A 133 17.65 3.73 29.02
C ASP A 133 16.71 2.89 29.92
N ARG A 134 17.24 1.87 30.61
CA ARG A 134 16.44 0.96 31.46
C ARG A 134 16.35 1.38 32.94
N LYS A 135 16.32 2.68 33.23
CA LYS A 135 16.00 3.21 34.57
C LYS A 135 15.07 4.41 34.52
N SER A 136 13.94 4.32 33.81
CA SER A 136 12.86 5.27 34.01
C SER A 136 11.55 4.76 33.44
N LEU A 137 10.59 4.54 34.33
CA LEU A 137 9.14 4.46 34.09
C LEU A 137 8.61 3.11 33.61
N GLY A 138 8.12 2.35 34.60
CA GLY A 138 7.16 1.28 34.41
C GLY A 138 5.77 1.81 34.00
N GLY A 139 5.00 0.95 33.34
CA GLY A 139 3.60 1.20 33.04
C GLY A 139 3.13 0.52 31.74
N ASN A 140 2.30 -0.50 31.92
CA ASN A 140 1.63 -1.34 30.92
C ASN A 140 1.17 -0.65 29.62
N VAL A 141 1.45 -1.30 28.48
CA VAL A 141 0.69 -1.09 27.23
C VAL A 141 0.26 -2.44 26.68
N LEU A 142 -1.05 -2.67 26.77
CA LEU A 142 -1.77 -3.77 26.13
C LEU A 142 -1.87 -3.54 24.61
N ARG A 143 -1.64 -4.65 23.89
CA ARG A 143 -2.23 -5.09 22.61
C ARG A 143 -2.55 -4.02 21.56
N THR A 144 -1.87 -4.13 20.41
CA THR A 144 -2.59 -4.16 19.13
C THR A 144 -1.84 -5.07 18.17
N LEU A 145 -2.43 -6.24 17.91
CA LEU A 145 -2.10 -7.12 16.80
C LEU A 145 -2.79 -6.57 15.56
N TYR A 146 -2.05 -6.42 14.45
CA TYR A 146 -2.65 -6.46 13.13
C TYR A 146 -1.97 -7.57 12.33
N THR A 147 -2.80 -8.52 11.96
CA THR A 147 -2.53 -9.74 11.22
C THR A 147 -2.75 -9.48 9.73
N SER A 148 -1.86 -9.98 8.88
CA SER A 148 -2.26 -10.69 7.66
C SER A 148 -1.06 -11.45 7.10
N SER A 149 -1.17 -12.77 7.27
CA SER A 149 -0.37 -13.88 6.75
C SER A 149 -0.22 -13.87 5.23
N VAL A 150 0.81 -14.53 4.69
CA VAL A 150 0.74 -15.71 3.80
C VAL A 150 2.17 -16.28 3.66
N GLN A 151 2.31 -17.59 3.97
CA GLN A 151 3.50 -18.39 3.68
C GLN A 151 3.57 -18.70 2.19
N PHE A 152 4.76 -18.64 1.57
CA PHE A 152 5.10 -19.55 0.49
C PHE A 152 6.59 -19.91 0.56
N GLN A 153 6.82 -21.22 0.59
CA GLN A 153 8.11 -21.88 0.49
C GLN A 153 8.69 -21.68 -0.92
N GLY A 154 9.98 -21.41 -1.01
CA GLY A 154 10.72 -21.39 -2.26
C GLY A 154 12.11 -21.95 -2.02
N ALA A 155 12.37 -23.12 -2.60
CA ALA A 155 13.62 -23.84 -2.60
C ALA A 155 14.74 -23.10 -3.36
N GLU A 156 15.94 -23.57 -3.07
CA GLU A 156 17.28 -23.04 -3.31
C GLU A 156 17.81 -23.24 -4.76
N VAL A 157 18.93 -22.53 -5.08
CA VAL A 157 20.02 -22.91 -6.03
C VAL A 157 19.78 -22.65 -7.54
N GLN A 158 20.66 -22.08 -8.38
CA GLN A 158 22.05 -21.59 -8.33
C GLN A 158 22.32 -20.61 -9.50
N LEU A 159 23.35 -19.75 -9.35
CA LEU A 159 23.91 -18.80 -10.32
C LEU A 159 24.88 -19.46 -11.31
N GLN A 160 24.89 -18.97 -12.57
CA GLN A 160 25.99 -18.87 -13.59
C GLN A 160 25.30 -18.53 -14.94
N ASP A 161 25.68 -17.60 -15.81
CA ASP A 161 26.93 -16.88 -16.11
C ASP A 161 26.65 -15.49 -16.73
N LEU A 162 27.66 -14.63 -16.70
CA LEU A 162 27.72 -13.30 -17.34
C LEU A 162 28.15 -13.40 -18.82
N THR A 163 27.38 -12.83 -19.75
CA THR A 163 27.91 -12.20 -20.98
C THR A 163 26.98 -11.08 -21.46
N PHE A 164 27.54 -9.89 -21.68
CA PHE A 164 26.87 -8.73 -22.26
C PHE A 164 26.77 -8.86 -23.80
N SER A 165 25.74 -8.22 -24.38
CA SER A 165 25.53 -7.87 -25.79
C SER A 165 24.45 -8.64 -26.56
N THR A 166 23.72 -7.84 -27.35
CA THR A 166 22.84 -8.17 -28.49
C THR A 166 21.43 -8.66 -28.14
N THR A 167 20.44 -7.76 -28.22
CA THR A 167 19.04 -8.13 -28.49
C THR A 167 19.01 -9.03 -29.74
N PRO A 168 18.28 -10.16 -29.76
CA PRO A 168 16.87 -10.18 -30.22
C PRO A 168 16.04 -11.38 -29.63
N PRO A 169 14.95 -11.88 -30.25
CA PRO A 169 13.57 -11.37 -30.27
C PRO A 169 12.49 -12.36 -29.74
N LYS A 170 11.30 -11.82 -29.39
CA LYS A 170 9.94 -12.42 -29.24
C LYS A 170 9.80 -13.94 -29.03
N SER A 171 9.23 -14.38 -27.87
CA SER A 171 8.17 -15.42 -27.79
C SER A 171 7.78 -15.80 -26.35
N SER A 172 7.02 -14.96 -25.67
CA SER A 172 5.86 -15.36 -24.85
C SER A 172 5.13 -14.08 -24.48
N LYS A 173 3.86 -13.95 -24.85
CA LYS A 173 3.02 -12.87 -24.33
C LYS A 173 2.81 -13.15 -22.85
N GLU A 174 3.76 -12.74 -22.03
CA GLU A 174 3.68 -12.88 -20.58
C GLU A 174 2.50 -12.02 -20.12
N PHE A 175 1.51 -12.67 -19.50
CA PHE A 175 0.30 -12.01 -19.05
C PHE A 175 0.67 -10.99 -17.96
N SER A 176 0.42 -9.71 -18.21
CA SER A 176 0.58 -8.65 -17.21
C SER A 176 -0.74 -8.39 -16.50
N PHE A 177 -0.69 -8.27 -15.17
CA PHE A 177 -1.84 -7.86 -14.36
C PHE A 177 -2.15 -6.36 -14.46
N TYR A 178 -1.21 -5.57 -14.98
CA TYR A 178 -1.35 -4.13 -15.09
C TYR A 178 -2.11 -3.75 -16.37
N PRO A 179 -2.99 -2.72 -16.32
CA PRO A 179 -3.65 -2.23 -17.51
C PRO A 179 -2.61 -1.63 -18.48
N PRO A 180 -2.89 -1.64 -19.79
CA PRO A 180 -2.04 -0.96 -20.77
C PRO A 180 -1.98 0.54 -20.46
N PHE A 181 -0.80 1.14 -20.61
CA PHE A 181 -0.62 2.56 -20.43
C PHE A 181 -1.36 3.34 -21.53
N PRO A 182 -2.14 4.38 -21.18
CA PRO A 182 -2.82 5.19 -22.17
C PRO A 182 -1.80 5.87 -23.09
N GLY A 183 -2.00 5.78 -24.40
CA GLY A 183 -1.12 6.36 -25.42
C GLY A 183 0.03 5.47 -25.90
N GLN A 184 0.26 4.32 -25.27
CA GLN A 184 1.13 3.28 -25.81
C GLN A 184 0.26 2.26 -26.56
N ASP A 185 0.56 2.01 -27.84
CA ASP A 185 -0.19 1.02 -28.62
C ASP A 185 0.05 -0.39 -28.07
N SER A 186 -0.91 -0.87 -27.28
CA SER A 186 -0.96 -2.25 -26.84
C SER A 186 -1.58 -3.12 -27.94
N GLY A 187 -0.98 -4.27 -28.24
CA GLY A 187 -1.55 -5.26 -29.17
C GLY A 187 -2.73 -6.06 -28.59
N LEU A 188 -3.30 -5.64 -27.45
CA LEU A 188 -4.41 -6.29 -26.77
C LEU A 188 -5.72 -5.62 -27.20
N THR A 189 -6.64 -6.43 -27.73
CA THR A 189 -7.96 -5.97 -28.17
C THR A 189 -9.03 -6.91 -27.67
N TRP A 190 -10.18 -6.37 -27.29
CA TRP A 190 -11.33 -7.14 -26.81
C TRP A 190 -12.54 -6.81 -27.69
N GLY A 191 -13.03 -7.79 -28.44
CA GLY A 191 -14.11 -7.57 -29.42
C GLY A 191 -13.73 -6.54 -30.50
N GLY A 192 -12.45 -6.47 -30.88
CA GLY A 192 -11.93 -5.48 -31.83
C GLY A 192 -11.74 -4.07 -31.28
N LYS A 193 -12.03 -3.82 -30.00
CA LYS A 193 -11.86 -2.52 -29.34
C LYS A 193 -10.58 -2.45 -28.51
N LYS A 194 -10.00 -1.25 -28.40
CA LYS A 194 -8.89 -0.97 -27.48
C LYS A 194 -9.37 -0.92 -26.03
N PHE A 195 -8.45 -0.98 -25.06
CA PHE A 195 -8.78 -0.95 -23.63
C PHE A 195 -9.55 0.33 -23.23
N GLU A 196 -9.18 1.47 -23.80
CA GLU A 196 -9.77 2.78 -23.49
C GLU A 196 -11.21 2.90 -23.96
N GLU A 197 -11.55 2.24 -25.06
CA GLU A 197 -12.86 2.25 -25.72
C GLU A 197 -13.86 1.30 -25.07
N LEU A 198 -13.42 0.46 -24.13
CA LEU A 198 -14.31 -0.47 -23.46
C LEU A 198 -15.28 0.27 -22.52
N PRO A 199 -16.58 -0.10 -22.51
CA PRO A 199 -17.55 0.47 -21.60
C PRO A 199 -17.21 0.16 -20.13
N ILE A 200 -17.65 1.04 -19.24
CA ILE A 200 -17.32 1.00 -17.81
C ILE A 200 -18.57 0.63 -17.01
N VAL A 201 -18.43 -0.35 -16.11
CA VAL A 201 -19.46 -0.72 -15.15
C VAL A 201 -19.08 -0.18 -13.79
N HIS A 202 -19.79 0.87 -13.38
CA HIS A 202 -19.65 1.48 -12.06
C HIS A 202 -20.50 0.73 -11.03
N ILE A 203 -19.84 0.07 -10.08
CA ILE A 203 -20.46 -0.63 -8.96
C ILE A 203 -20.27 0.20 -7.69
N LYS A 204 -21.36 0.73 -7.13
CA LYS A 204 -21.34 1.38 -5.82
C LYS A 204 -21.87 0.41 -4.75
N ALA A 205 -20.96 -0.25 -4.07
CA ALA A 205 -21.24 -1.17 -2.98
C ALA A 205 -21.28 -0.43 -1.64
N THR A 206 -22.49 -0.01 -1.22
CA THR A 206 -22.71 0.57 0.11
C THR A 206 -23.15 -0.51 1.10
N TYR A 207 -23.15 -0.21 2.40
CA TYR A 207 -23.61 -1.15 3.42
C TYR A 207 -25.09 -1.54 3.28
N ASN A 208 -25.94 -0.63 2.77
CA ASN A 208 -27.40 -0.82 2.76
C ASN A 208 -27.97 -1.08 1.37
N ASN A 209 -27.16 -0.95 0.32
CA ASN A 209 -27.59 -1.08 -1.06
C ASN A 209 -26.40 -1.24 -2.02
N THR A 210 -26.65 -1.86 -3.17
CA THR A 210 -25.71 -1.92 -4.29
C THR A 210 -26.35 -1.25 -5.49
N HIS A 211 -25.65 -0.29 -6.08
CA HIS A 211 -26.06 0.36 -7.32
C HIS A 211 -25.08 0.00 -8.42
N ILE A 212 -25.60 -0.33 -9.60
CA ILE A 212 -24.81 -0.66 -10.78
C ILE A 212 -25.23 0.28 -11.89
N GLN A 213 -24.24 0.93 -12.52
CA GLN A 213 -24.45 1.78 -13.67
C GLN A 213 -23.45 1.40 -14.75
N VAL A 214 -23.96 1.13 -15.94
CA VAL A 214 -23.16 0.84 -17.13
C VAL A 214 -23.09 2.11 -17.95
N THR A 215 -21.89 2.57 -18.25
CA THR A 215 -21.61 3.75 -19.08
C THR A 215 -20.73 3.36 -20.25
N ASP A 216 -20.78 4.15 -21.32
CA ASP A 216 -19.80 4.06 -22.38
C ASP A 216 -18.43 4.61 -21.93
N SER A 217 -17.41 4.49 -22.78
CA SER A 217 -16.07 5.06 -22.57
C SER A 217 -16.10 6.59 -22.39
N GLU A 218 -17.03 7.26 -23.06
CA GLU A 218 -17.27 8.71 -22.97
C GLU A 218 -18.10 9.13 -21.74
N GLY A 219 -18.55 8.16 -20.92
CA GLY A 219 -19.35 8.43 -19.73
C GLY A 219 -20.85 8.59 -19.96
N GLN A 220 -21.34 8.34 -21.19
CA GLN A 220 -22.78 8.31 -21.47
C GLN A 220 -23.45 7.10 -20.80
N SER A 221 -24.57 7.31 -20.09
CA SER A 221 -25.21 6.26 -19.30
C SER A 221 -26.06 5.32 -20.16
N MET A 222 -25.69 4.04 -20.21
CA MET A 222 -26.42 3.01 -20.96
C MET A 222 -27.50 2.34 -20.10
N ALA A 223 -27.15 1.86 -18.92
CA ALA A 223 -28.08 1.14 -18.05
C ALA A 223 -27.84 1.49 -16.59
N ARG A 224 -28.91 1.50 -15.80
CA ARG A 224 -28.82 1.74 -14.36
C ARG A 224 -29.79 0.81 -13.63
N THR A 225 -29.26 0.09 -12.66
CA THR A 225 -30.04 -0.80 -11.78
C THR A 225 -29.52 -0.70 -10.35
N SER A 226 -30.33 -1.15 -9.41
CA SER A 226 -29.95 -1.29 -8.00
C SER A 226 -30.76 -2.38 -7.35
N CYS A 227 -30.36 -2.84 -6.16
CA CYS A 227 -31.16 -3.83 -5.43
C CYS A 227 -32.62 -3.36 -5.23
N GLY A 228 -32.84 -2.05 -5.11
CA GLY A 228 -34.19 -1.48 -4.99
C GLY A 228 -35.02 -1.56 -6.27
N THR A 229 -34.42 -1.44 -7.46
CA THR A 229 -35.15 -1.54 -8.74
C THR A 229 -35.51 -2.98 -9.07
N GLU A 230 -34.70 -3.95 -8.60
CA GLU A 230 -34.99 -5.38 -8.70
C GLU A 230 -36.02 -5.86 -7.65
N GLY A 231 -36.64 -4.95 -6.89
CA GLY A 231 -37.74 -5.24 -5.97
C GLY A 231 -37.34 -5.54 -4.53
N PHE A 232 -36.05 -5.57 -4.18
CA PHE A 232 -35.64 -5.76 -2.79
C PHE A 232 -35.94 -4.51 -1.95
N ARG A 233 -36.52 -4.71 -0.76
CA ARG A 233 -36.91 -3.64 0.17
C ARG A 233 -36.12 -3.72 1.48
N ASN A 234 -35.90 -2.57 2.11
CA ASN A 234 -35.28 -2.44 3.43
C ASN A 234 -33.95 -3.21 3.55
N ILE A 235 -33.77 -3.99 4.62
CA ILE A 235 -32.56 -4.78 4.90
C ILE A 235 -32.27 -5.82 3.82
N LYS A 236 -33.27 -6.28 3.05
CA LYS A 236 -33.03 -7.27 1.99
C LYS A 236 -32.16 -6.71 0.86
N LYS A 237 -32.05 -5.37 0.72
CA LYS A 237 -31.18 -4.70 -0.26
C LYS A 237 -29.69 -4.81 0.06
N SER A 238 -29.31 -5.01 1.32
CA SER A 238 -27.90 -5.15 1.73
C SER A 238 -27.38 -6.58 1.58
N THR A 239 -28.20 -7.50 1.06
CA THR A 239 -27.79 -8.90 0.94
C THR A 239 -26.94 -9.14 -0.31
N PRO A 240 -26.00 -10.10 -0.27
CA PRO A 240 -25.22 -10.48 -1.44
C PRO A 240 -26.08 -11.02 -2.58
N ILE A 241 -27.18 -11.72 -2.25
CA ILE A 241 -28.15 -12.26 -3.23
C ILE A 241 -28.77 -11.11 -4.03
N ALA A 242 -29.24 -10.06 -3.36
CA ALA A 242 -29.82 -8.90 -4.02
C ALA A 242 -28.82 -8.21 -4.97
N ALA A 243 -27.55 -8.10 -4.56
CA ALA A 243 -26.49 -7.54 -5.39
C ALA A 243 -26.18 -8.40 -6.63
N GLN A 244 -26.18 -9.73 -6.48
CA GLN A 244 -25.98 -10.66 -7.59
C GLN A 244 -27.13 -10.58 -8.61
N THR A 245 -28.39 -10.60 -8.16
CA THR A 245 -29.56 -10.42 -9.03
C THR A 245 -29.50 -9.08 -9.77
N THR A 246 -29.10 -8.02 -9.08
CA THR A 246 -28.88 -6.69 -9.69
C THR A 246 -27.80 -6.72 -10.76
N GLY A 247 -26.71 -7.47 -10.52
CA GLY A 247 -25.63 -7.68 -11.49
C GLY A 247 -26.11 -8.38 -12.77
N ILE A 248 -26.89 -9.45 -12.62
CA ILE A 248 -27.47 -10.18 -13.76
C ILE A 248 -28.41 -9.27 -14.57
N ALA A 249 -29.27 -8.52 -13.88
CA ALA A 249 -30.19 -7.58 -14.54
C ALA A 249 -29.46 -6.42 -15.24
N ALA A 250 -28.35 -5.93 -14.66
CA ALA A 250 -27.51 -4.91 -15.28
C ALA A 250 -26.83 -5.44 -16.55
N ALA A 251 -26.30 -6.65 -16.48
CA ALA A 251 -25.64 -7.33 -17.59
C ALA A 251 -26.61 -7.60 -18.74
N ALA A 252 -27.81 -8.12 -18.47
CA ALA A 252 -28.83 -8.33 -19.49
C ALA A 252 -29.21 -7.02 -20.22
N LYS A 253 -29.36 -5.92 -19.48
CA LYS A 253 -29.63 -4.58 -20.06
C LYS A 253 -28.46 -4.04 -20.90
N ALA A 254 -27.22 -4.37 -20.53
CA ALA A 254 -26.02 -3.98 -21.28
C ALA A 254 -25.85 -4.83 -22.55
N GLN A 255 -26.09 -6.13 -22.47
CA GLN A 255 -26.07 -7.05 -23.62
C GLN A 255 -27.13 -6.68 -24.66
N ALA A 256 -28.32 -6.27 -24.23
CA ALA A 256 -29.36 -5.75 -25.14
C ALA A 256 -28.90 -4.52 -25.94
N LYS A 257 -27.85 -3.82 -25.49
CA LYS A 257 -27.22 -2.69 -26.16
C LYS A 257 -25.90 -3.05 -26.87
N GLY A 258 -25.60 -4.33 -27.02
CA GLY A 258 -24.41 -4.82 -27.73
C GLY A 258 -23.11 -4.78 -26.93
N VAL A 259 -23.16 -4.72 -25.59
CA VAL A 259 -21.97 -4.76 -24.74
C VAL A 259 -21.61 -6.20 -24.39
N THR A 260 -20.36 -6.59 -24.65
CA THR A 260 -19.80 -7.92 -24.30
C THR A 260 -18.68 -7.80 -23.29
N PHE A 261 -17.67 -6.97 -23.59
CA PHE A 261 -16.50 -6.73 -22.74
C PHE A 261 -16.66 -5.45 -21.92
N VAL A 262 -16.31 -5.50 -20.63
CA VAL A 262 -16.44 -4.36 -19.72
C VAL A 262 -15.23 -4.18 -18.81
N ARG A 263 -15.01 -2.93 -18.42
CA ARG A 263 -14.11 -2.55 -17.31
C ARG A 263 -14.94 -2.28 -16.07
N VAL A 264 -14.65 -2.96 -14.97
CA VAL A 264 -15.42 -2.80 -13.74
C VAL A 264 -14.72 -1.80 -12.82
N LEU A 265 -15.47 -0.78 -12.38
CA LEU A 265 -15.02 0.19 -11.40
C LEU A 265 -15.85 0.09 -10.14
N VAL A 266 -15.23 -0.37 -9.06
CA VAL A 266 -15.88 -0.63 -7.77
C VAL A 266 -15.68 0.56 -6.84
N LYS A 267 -16.72 0.92 -6.09
CA LYS A 267 -16.68 1.96 -5.06
C LYS A 267 -17.37 1.50 -3.79
N GLY A 268 -16.61 1.42 -2.70
CA GLY A 268 -17.08 1.05 -1.37
C GLY A 268 -16.79 -0.40 -1.00
N LEU A 269 -16.92 -0.72 0.29
CA LEU A 269 -16.68 -2.04 0.88
C LEU A 269 -17.97 -2.73 1.36
N GLY A 270 -19.10 -2.43 0.71
CA GLY A 270 -20.38 -3.05 1.04
C GLY A 270 -20.42 -4.56 0.72
N PRO A 271 -21.36 -5.30 1.33
CA PRO A 271 -21.50 -6.76 1.15
C PRO A 271 -21.78 -7.18 -0.30
N GLY A 272 -22.38 -6.30 -1.11
CA GLY A 272 -22.66 -6.56 -2.52
C GLY A 272 -21.47 -6.41 -3.48
N ARG A 273 -20.27 -6.07 -2.99
CA ARG A 273 -19.08 -5.78 -3.81
C ARG A 273 -18.72 -6.93 -4.74
N LEU A 274 -18.43 -8.11 -4.19
CA LEU A 274 -18.02 -9.27 -4.98
C LEU A 274 -19.21 -9.93 -5.68
N SER A 275 -20.38 -9.95 -5.02
CA SER A 275 -21.58 -10.59 -5.56
C SER A 275 -22.11 -9.90 -6.81
N ALA A 276 -22.02 -8.57 -6.88
CA ALA A 276 -22.37 -7.81 -8.10
C ALA A 276 -21.43 -8.17 -9.26
N ILE A 277 -20.12 -8.27 -9.02
CA ILE A 277 -19.13 -8.66 -10.03
C ILE A 277 -19.44 -10.06 -10.58
N LYS A 278 -19.70 -11.03 -9.69
CA LYS A 278 -20.12 -12.38 -10.08
C LYS A 278 -21.43 -12.38 -10.87
N GLY A 279 -22.39 -11.54 -10.46
CA GLY A 279 -23.66 -11.37 -11.16
C GLY A 279 -23.50 -10.83 -12.58
N LEU A 280 -22.54 -9.93 -12.83
CA LEU A 280 -22.23 -9.43 -14.17
C LEU A 280 -21.71 -10.54 -15.07
N THR A 281 -20.79 -11.37 -14.56
CA THR A 281 -20.26 -12.53 -15.30
C THR A 281 -21.36 -13.55 -15.60
N MET A 282 -22.24 -13.84 -14.63
CA MET A 282 -23.38 -14.74 -14.83
C MET A 282 -24.41 -14.20 -15.82
N GLY A 283 -24.54 -12.88 -15.92
CA GLY A 283 -25.36 -12.23 -16.94
C GLY A 283 -24.68 -12.12 -18.30
N GLY A 284 -23.52 -12.77 -18.49
CA GLY A 284 -22.83 -12.92 -19.77
C GLY A 284 -21.97 -11.73 -20.22
N LEU A 285 -21.56 -10.86 -19.28
CA LEU A 285 -20.52 -9.87 -19.55
C LEU A 285 -19.14 -10.44 -19.21
N GLU A 286 -18.16 -10.18 -20.08
CA GLU A 286 -16.77 -10.54 -19.85
C GLU A 286 -16.02 -9.37 -19.22
N ILE A 287 -15.45 -9.61 -18.04
CA ILE A 287 -14.78 -8.58 -17.25
C ILE A 287 -13.29 -8.59 -17.59
N VAL A 288 -12.82 -7.48 -18.17
CA VAL A 288 -11.41 -7.31 -18.59
C VAL A 288 -10.53 -6.84 -17.44
N SER A 289 -11.00 -5.84 -16.68
CA SER A 289 -10.27 -5.27 -15.56
C SER A 289 -11.19 -4.95 -14.40
N ILE A 290 -10.62 -4.99 -13.18
CA ILE A 290 -11.29 -4.58 -11.96
C ILE A 290 -10.47 -3.48 -11.31
N THR A 291 -11.04 -2.29 -11.21
CA THR A 291 -10.43 -1.12 -10.58
C THR A 291 -11.21 -0.74 -9.34
N ASP A 292 -10.53 -0.53 -8.21
CA ASP A 292 -11.16 0.01 -7.00
C ASP A 292 -10.97 1.53 -6.93
N ASN A 293 -12.08 2.26 -6.87
CA ASN A 293 -12.14 3.71 -6.65
C ASN A 293 -12.91 4.03 -5.36
N THR A 294 -12.66 3.22 -4.31
CA THR A 294 -13.16 3.51 -2.97
C THR A 294 -12.48 4.77 -2.43
N PRO A 295 -13.25 5.80 -2.01
CA PRO A 295 -12.68 7.06 -1.57
C PRO A 295 -11.94 6.90 -0.24
N VAL A 296 -10.63 7.16 -0.26
CA VAL A 296 -9.77 7.21 0.93
C VAL A 296 -9.48 8.67 1.26
N PRO A 297 -10.11 9.27 2.30
CA PRO A 297 -9.91 10.67 2.61
C PRO A 297 -8.55 10.89 3.32
N HIS A 298 -7.71 11.77 2.76
CA HIS A 298 -6.47 12.22 3.40
C HIS A 298 -6.75 13.31 4.43
N ASN A 299 -7.30 12.95 5.59
CA ASN A 299 -7.70 13.87 6.67
C ASN A 299 -8.69 14.98 6.24
N GLY A 300 -9.62 14.64 5.34
CA GLY A 300 -10.68 15.56 4.87
C GLY A 300 -11.82 15.74 5.89
N CYS A 301 -13.07 15.69 5.41
CA CYS A 301 -14.24 15.85 6.27
C CYS A 301 -14.26 14.86 7.44
N ARG A 302 -14.49 15.37 8.66
CA ARG A 302 -14.61 14.56 9.87
C ARG A 302 -15.75 13.54 9.72
N PRO A 303 -15.51 12.23 9.89
CA PRO A 303 -16.56 11.23 9.90
C PRO A 303 -17.56 11.46 11.04
N ARG A 304 -18.80 10.97 10.88
CA ARG A 304 -19.81 11.00 11.95
C ARG A 304 -19.27 10.37 13.24
N LYS A 305 -19.74 10.86 14.39
CA LYS A 305 -19.40 10.28 15.70
C LYS A 305 -19.69 8.77 15.73
N ALA A 306 -18.76 8.00 16.30
CA ALA A 306 -18.96 6.57 16.51
C ALA A 306 -20.26 6.34 17.32
N ARG A 307 -21.10 5.43 16.83
CA ARG A 307 -22.33 5.05 17.53
C ARG A 307 -21.99 4.15 18.71
N ARG A 308 -22.72 4.31 19.81
CA ARG A 308 -22.76 3.34 20.90
C ARG A 308 -23.98 2.47 20.60
N MET A 309 -23.75 1.28 20.07
CA MET A 309 -24.81 0.27 19.88
C MET A 309 -24.82 -0.67 21.06
#